data_AF-A0A817U3U4-F1
#
_entry.id   AF-A0A817U3U4-F1
#
_cell.length_a   1.000
_cell.length_b   1.000
_cell.length_c   1.000
_cell.angle_alpha   90.00
_cell.angle_beta   90.00
_cell.angle_gamma   90.00
#
_symmetry.space_group_name_H-M   'P 1'
#
loop_
_entity.id
_entity.type
_entity.pdbx_description
1 polymer ?
#
loop_
_entity_poly.entity_id
_entity_poly.type
_entity_poly.pdbx_seq_one_letter_code
_entity_poly.pdbx_strand_id
1 'polypeptide(L)' 'FLVIPYETTIYTGDVENAGCDCDVSLKLFGTTGSSSEHVISKDEGLFERGAINPFRFELDDVGKPIKLRVKIIPQHKKGR' A
#
# COMPACT_ATOMS: atom_id res chain seq x y z
N PHE A 1 12.60 -12.96 13.55
CA PHE A 1 12.50 -12.80 12.08
C PHE A 1 13.22 -11.51 11.72
N LEU A 2 13.95 -11.51 10.60
CA LEU A 2 14.66 -10.31 10.13
C LEU A 2 13.66 -9.40 9.42
N VAL A 3 13.60 -8.14 9.84
CA VAL A 3 12.91 -7.07 9.10
C VAL A 3 13.95 -6.26 8.34
N ILE A 4 13.63 -5.90 7.10
CA ILE A 4 14.49 -5.11 6.21
C ILE A 4 13.68 -3.99 5.53
N PRO A 5 14.35 -2.90 5.12
CA PRO A 5 13.69 -1.78 4.46
C PRO A 5 13.27 -2.14 3.03
N TYR A 6 12.04 -1.79 2.69
CA TYR A 6 11.51 -1.78 1.33
C TYR A 6 11.00 -0.38 0.99
N GLU A 7 11.19 0.02 -0.27
CA GLU A 7 10.61 1.23 -0.82
C GLU A 7 9.55 0.87 -1.87
N THR A 8 8.42 1.59 -1.87
CA THR A 8 7.42 1.54 -2.94
C THR A 8 6.94 2.94 -3.26
N THR A 9 6.38 3.12 -4.44
CA THR A 9 5.71 4.37 -4.83
C THR A 9 4.39 4.02 -5.46
N ILE A 10 3.30 4.56 -4.90
CA ILE A 10 1.95 4.37 -5.43
C ILE A 10 1.66 5.57 -6.33
N TYR A 11 1.35 5.26 -7.59
CA TYR A 11 0.91 6.23 -8.59
C TYR A 11 -0.60 6.06 -8.78
N THR A 12 -1.37 7.08 -8.40
CA THR A 12 -2.79 7.11 -8.69
C THR A 12 -3.00 7.70 -10.08
N GLY A 13 -3.86 7.07 -10.88
CA GLY A 13 -4.11 7.52 -12.25
C GLY A 13 -4.58 8.97 -12.32
N ASP A 14 -4.22 9.68 -13.38
CA ASP A 14 -4.74 11.03 -13.68
C ASP A 14 -5.95 10.94 -14.61
N VAL A 15 -6.99 10.26 -14.14
CA VAL A 15 -8.29 10.18 -14.82
C VAL A 15 -9.40 10.46 -13.83
N GLU A 16 -10.59 10.79 -14.34
CA GLU A 16 -11.75 11.08 -13.50
C GLU A 16 -12.06 9.89 -12.57
N ASN A 17 -12.35 10.19 -11.29
CA ASN A 17 -12.65 9.21 -10.24
C ASN A 17 -11.53 8.20 -9.93
N ALA A 18 -10.28 8.48 -10.30
CA ALA A 18 -9.14 7.62 -9.96
C ALA A 18 -8.73 7.69 -8.48
N GLY A 19 -9.08 8.78 -7.79
CA GLY A 19 -8.77 8.96 -6.37
C GLY A 19 -9.61 8.06 -5.46
N CYS A 20 -9.14 7.81 -4.23
CA CYS A 20 -9.85 6.99 -3.25
C CYS A 20 -9.84 7.61 -1.84
N ASP A 21 -11.01 7.62 -1.21
CA ASP A 21 -11.18 7.86 0.23
C ASP A 21 -11.23 6.52 0.96
N CYS A 22 -10.08 5.84 1.00
CA CYS A 22 -9.97 4.48 1.53
C CYS A 22 -8.58 4.16 2.05
N ASP A 23 -8.51 3.18 2.95
CA ASP A 23 -7.24 2.59 3.35
C ASP A 23 -6.75 1.64 2.25
N VAL A 24 -5.44 1.47 2.16
CA VAL A 24 -4.81 0.54 1.23
C VAL A 24 -3.98 -0.47 2.00
N SER A 25 -4.20 -1.77 1.77
CA SER A 25 -3.33 -2.81 2.30
C SER A 25 -2.31 -3.29 1.29
N LEU A 26 -1.10 -3.56 1.77
CA LEU A 26 0.01 -4.11 1.03
C LEU A 26 0.46 -5.43 1.67
N LYS A 27 0.70 -6.44 0.84
CA LYS A 27 1.36 -7.68 1.25
C LYS A 27 2.36 -8.14 0.20
N LEU A 28 3.63 -8.25 0.60
CA LEU A 28 4.72 -8.65 -0.27
C LEU A 28 4.92 -10.17 -0.19
N PHE A 29 5.14 -10.79 -1.35
CA PHE A 29 5.47 -12.20 -1.49
C PHE A 29 6.79 -12.32 -2.22
N GLY A 30 7.69 -13.17 -1.71
CA GLY A 30 8.99 -13.42 -2.29
C GLY A 30 9.36 -14.90 -2.25
N THR A 31 10.60 -15.22 -2.60
CA THR A 31 11.09 -16.60 -2.74
C THR A 31 11.12 -17.39 -1.43
N THR A 32 11.20 -16.73 -0.28
CA THR A 32 11.32 -17.40 1.02
C THR A 32 10.06 -17.27 1.88
N GLY A 33 9.03 -16.54 1.42
CA GLY A 33 7.79 -16.37 2.17
C GLY A 33 7.00 -15.14 1.78
N SER A 34 6.23 -14.60 2.74
CA SER A 34 5.45 -13.38 2.57
C SER A 34 5.53 -12.51 3.82
N SER A 35 5.46 -11.20 3.65
CA SER A 35 5.37 -10.26 4.76
C SER A 35 4.04 -10.39 5.51
N SER A 36 4.00 -9.83 6.72
CA SER A 36 2.77 -9.34 7.32
C SER A 36 2.03 -8.36 6.38
N GLU A 37 0.71 -8.22 6.57
CA GLU A 37 -0.08 -7.22 5.83
C GLU A 37 0.13 -5.85 6.47
N HIS A 38 0.47 -4.86 5.65
CA HIS A 38 0.70 -3.49 6.08
C HIS A 38 -0.42 -2.59 5.57
N VAL A 39 -1.07 -1.83 6.46
CA VAL A 39 -2.17 -0.93 6.10
C VAL A 39 -1.66 0.50 6.08
N ILE A 40 -1.89 1.18 4.96
CA ILE A 40 -1.70 2.61 4.83
C ILE A 40 -3.08 3.23 5.01
N SER A 41 -3.27 3.94 6.13
CA SER A 41 -4.51 4.65 6.38
C SER A 41 -4.61 5.88 5.51
N LYS A 42 -5.82 6.19 5.03
CA LYS A 42 -6.09 7.42 4.28
C LYS A 42 -5.71 8.65 5.10
N ASP A 43 -5.00 9.56 4.46
CA ASP A 43 -4.66 10.90 4.96
C ASP A 43 -4.81 11.94 3.82
N GLU A 44 -4.71 13.22 4.15
CA GLU A 44 -4.74 14.33 3.20
C GLU A 44 -3.69 14.13 2.10
N GLY A 45 -4.12 14.17 0.82
CA GLY A 45 -3.23 14.02 -0.33
C GLY A 45 -2.79 12.58 -0.68
N LEU A 46 -3.10 11.58 0.14
CA LEU A 46 -2.82 10.18 -0.21
C LEU A 46 -3.86 9.63 -1.18
N PHE A 47 -3.40 8.95 -2.22
CA PHE A 47 -4.27 8.27 -3.19
C PHE A 47 -5.25 9.21 -3.92
N GLU A 48 -4.92 10.50 -4.01
CA GLU A 48 -5.68 11.46 -4.81
C GLU A 48 -5.38 11.27 -6.30
N ARG A 49 -6.29 11.72 -7.17
CA ARG A 49 -6.09 11.69 -8.63
C ARG A 49 -4.74 12.32 -9.00
N GLY A 50 -3.94 11.60 -9.79
CA GLY A 50 -2.62 12.06 -10.24
C GLY A 50 -1.53 12.10 -9.16
N ALA A 51 -1.82 11.66 -7.93
CA ALA A 51 -0.85 11.67 -6.85
C ALA A 51 0.25 10.62 -7.03
N ILE A 52 1.45 10.97 -6.55
CA ILE A 52 2.61 10.08 -6.46
C ILE A 52 2.99 10.03 -4.98
N ASN A 53 2.72 8.91 -4.32
CA ASN A 53 2.96 8.75 -2.89
C ASN A 53 4.08 7.71 -2.65
N PRO A 54 5.31 8.14 -2.30
CA PRO A 54 6.39 7.23 -1.92
C PRO A 54 6.23 6.75 -0.47
N PHE A 55 6.56 5.48 -0.22
CA PHE A 55 6.53 4.88 1.11
C PHE A 55 7.78 4.06 1.37
N ARG A 56 8.22 4.08 2.63
CA ARG A 56 9.26 3.20 3.17
C ARG A 56 8.66 2.32 4.25
N PHE A 57 8.92 1.02 4.19
CA PHE A 57 8.41 0.05 5.14
C PHE A 57 9.52 -0.83 5.66
N GLU A 58 9.47 -1.13 6.96
CA GLU A 58 10.22 -2.24 7.55
C GLU A 58 9.32 -3.48 7.51
N LEU A 59 9.63 -4.44 6.66
CA LEU A 59 8.84 -5.67 6.46
C LEU A 59 9.72 -6.90 6.66
N ASP A 60 9.08 -8.05 6.89
CA ASP A 60 9.78 -9.33 6.94
C ASP A 60 10.62 -9.54 5.67
N ASP A 61 11.83 -10.06 5.81
CA ASP A 61 12.66 -10.49 4.67
C ASP A 61 11.97 -11.64 3.93
N VAL A 62 11.50 -11.37 2.71
CA VAL A 62 10.81 -12.35 1.85
C VAL A 62 11.76 -12.97 0.81
N GLY A 63 13.06 -12.69 0.88
CA GLY A 63 14.01 -13.00 -0.18
C GLY A 63 13.76 -12.17 -1.43
N LYS A 64 13.88 -12.76 -2.63
CA LYS A 64 13.64 -12.02 -3.87
C LYS A 64 12.14 -11.72 -4.02
N PRO A 65 11.71 -10.45 -4.19
CA PRO A 65 10.31 -10.10 -4.42
C PRO A 65 9.75 -10.76 -5.69
N ILE A 66 8.54 -11.30 -5.60
CA ILE A 66 7.83 -11.95 -6.71
C ILE A 66 6.50 -11.24 -7.00
N LYS A 67 5.76 -10.85 -5.95
CA LYS A 67 4.43 -10.25 -6.08
C LYS A 67 4.16 -9.29 -4.94
N LEU A 68 3.63 -8.12 -5.28
CA LEU A 68 2.98 -7.22 -4.33
C LEU A 68 1.46 -7.34 -4.51
N ARG A 69 0.74 -7.68 -3.44
CA ARG A 69 -0.72 -7.60 -3.42
C ARG A 69 -1.13 -6.27 -2.81
N VAL A 70 -1.93 -5.52 -3.56
CA VAL A 70 -2.55 -4.26 -3.13
C VAL A 70 -4.05 -4.50 -2.99
N LYS A 71 -4.68 -4.04 -1.91
CA LYS A 71 -6.13 -4.07 -1.74
C LYS A 71 -6.64 -2.72 -1.26
N ILE A 72 -7.77 -2.30 -1.78
CA ILE A 72 -8.56 -1.23 -1.18
C ILE A 72 -9.31 -1.82 0.02
N ILE A 73 -9.20 -1.18 1.17
CA ILE A 73 -10.03 -1.43 2.35
C ILE A 73 -11.03 -0.28 2.42
N PRO A 74 -12.32 -0.53 2.12
CA PRO A 74 -13.35 0.49 2.26
C PRO A 74 -13.40 0.98 3.69
N GLN A 75 -13.22 2.28 3.91
CA GLN A 75 -13.56 2.86 5.20
C GLN A 75 -15.08 2.92 5.30
N HIS A 76 -15.67 2.31 6.33
CA HIS A 76 -17.04 2.59 6.68
C HIS A 76 -17.11 4.08 7.06
N LYS A 77 -17.80 4.89 6.26
CA LYS A 77 -18.16 6.25 6.66
C LYS A 77 -18.88 6.15 8.00
N LYS A 78 -18.27 6.68 9.08
CA LYS A 78 -19.06 7.05 10.26
C LYS A 78 -20.15 7.98 9.75
N GLY A 79 -21.40 7.57 9.90
CA GLY A 79 -22.55 8.32 9.42
C GLY A 79 -22.44 9.78 9.86
N ARG A 80 -22.76 10.68 8.93
CA ARG A 80 -23.20 12.03 9.29
C ARG A 80 -24.53 11.93 10.03
#